data_AF-A0A7Y7SUV3-F1
#
_entry.id   AF-A0A7Y7SUV3-F1
#
_cell.length_a   1.000
_cell.length_b   1.000
_cell.length_c   1.000
_cell.angle_alpha   90.00
_cell.angle_beta   90.00
_cell.angle_gamma   90.00
#
_symmetry.space_group_name_H-M   'P 1'
#
loop_
_entity.id
_entity.type
_entity.pdbx_description
1 polymer ?
#
loop_
_entity_poly.entity_id
_entity_poly.type
_entity_poly.pdbx_seq_one_letter_code
_entity_poly.pdbx_strand_id
1 'polypeptide(L)'
;MLRTNRLKQKLATGQVVHGLISSIPSPAAIELIAEAGFDFVIIDMEHVLINPETVEHMIRTAEAYDLTPLARVADLDPKTLLRLLDGGAQGIVLPMVECPVQLAAAIAA
;
A
#
# COMPACT_ATOMS: atom_id res chain seq x y z
N MET A 1 -0.71 -14.71 9.47
CA MET A 1 -1.88 -14.33 10.32
C MET A 1 -2.39 -12.99 9.82
N LEU A 2 -3.70 -12.81 9.72
CA LEU A 2 -4.30 -11.53 9.32
C LEU A 2 -3.99 -10.46 10.39
N ARG A 3 -3.30 -9.39 10.00
CA ARG A 3 -3.01 -8.24 10.86
C ARG A 3 -4.16 -7.23 10.81
N THR A 4 -4.37 -6.52 11.92
CA THR A 4 -5.31 -5.40 11.95
C THR A 4 -4.78 -4.25 11.10
N ASN A 5 -5.57 -3.77 10.14
CA ASN A 5 -5.25 -2.56 9.38
C ASN A 5 -5.50 -1.33 10.28
N ARG A 6 -4.42 -0.80 10.87
CA ARG A 6 -4.45 0.32 11.84
C ARG A 6 -4.89 1.62 11.18
N LEU A 7 -4.48 1.86 9.94
CA LEU A 7 -4.94 2.99 9.13
C LEU A 7 -6.48 3.00 9.04
N LYS A 8 -7.08 1.88 8.61
CA LYS A 8 -8.54 1.75 8.48
C LYS A 8 -9.25 1.96 9.82
N GLN A 9 -8.70 1.45 10.92
CA GLN A 9 -9.24 1.65 12.26
C GLN A 9 -9.21 3.14 12.68
N LYS A 10 -8.07 3.82 12.50
CA LYS A 10 -7.93 5.25 12.83
C LYS A 10 -8.92 6.11 12.02
N LEU A 11 -8.97 5.88 10.70
CA LEU A 11 -9.91 6.56 9.80
C LEU A 11 -11.37 6.34 10.23
N ALA A 12 -11.76 5.11 10.60
CA ALA A 12 -13.11 4.81 11.05
C ALA A 12 -13.51 5.55 12.34
N THR A 13 -12.53 5.93 13.16
CA THR A 13 -12.76 6.72 14.40
C THR A 13 -12.62 8.23 14.20
N GLY A 14 -12.43 8.70 12.96
CA GLY A 14 -12.27 10.13 12.66
C GLY A 14 -10.92 10.71 13.11
N GLN A 15 -9.92 9.88 13.39
CA GLN A 15 -8.58 10.35 13.73
C GLN A 15 -7.86 10.88 12.49
N VAL A 16 -7.06 11.93 12.68
CA VAL A 16 -6.10 12.38 11.66
C VAL A 16 -5.00 11.33 11.53
N VAL A 17 -4.64 11.01 10.30
CA VAL A 17 -3.55 10.10 9.96
C VAL A 17 -2.57 10.80 9.03
N HIS A 18 -1.28 10.53 9.22
CA HIS A 18 -0.21 11.05 8.38
C HIS A 18 0.42 9.89 7.62
N GLY A 19 0.63 10.07 6.31
CA GLY A 19 1.34 9.09 5.50
C GLY A 19 2.18 9.75 4.43
N LEU A 20 2.98 8.91 3.76
CA LEU A 20 3.92 9.33 2.75
C LEU A 20 3.88 8.38 1.55
N ILE A 21 4.15 8.90 0.36
CA ILE A 21 4.41 8.07 -0.82
C ILE A 21 5.91 7.81 -0.94
N SER A 22 6.29 6.53 -0.97
CA SER A 22 7.68 6.12 -1.14
C SER A 22 7.92 5.71 -2.59
N SER A 23 8.67 6.54 -3.30
CA SER A 23 9.21 6.23 -4.63
C SER A 23 10.68 5.77 -4.56
N ILE A 24 11.18 5.42 -3.37
CA ILE A 24 12.50 4.82 -3.20
C ILE A 24 12.29 3.31 -3.02
N PRO A 25 12.70 2.46 -3.99
CA PRO A 25 12.48 1.01 -3.95
C PRO A 25 13.44 0.33 -2.97
N SER A 26 13.32 0.65 -1.68
CA SER A 26 14.22 0.20 -0.62
C SER A 26 13.46 -0.09 0.67
N PRO A 27 13.58 -1.30 1.24
CA PRO A 27 13.05 -1.61 2.57
C PRO A 27 13.61 -0.68 3.66
N ALA A 28 14.87 -0.24 3.54
CA ALA A 28 15.46 0.70 4.50
C ALA A 28 14.74 2.07 4.50
N ALA A 29 14.21 2.50 3.35
CA ALA A 29 13.40 3.73 3.30
C ALA A 29 12.08 3.56 4.06
N ILE A 30 11.47 2.37 4.00
CA ILE A 30 10.24 2.06 4.73
C ILE A 30 10.47 2.06 6.25
N GLU A 31 11.57 1.48 6.70
CA GLU A 31 11.99 1.53 8.11
C GLU A 31 12.12 2.98 8.60
N LEU A 32 12.83 3.83 7.85
CA LEU A 32 13.00 5.24 8.20
C LEU A 32 11.65 6.00 8.24
N ILE A 33 10.73 5.69 7.32
CA ILE A 33 9.38 6.27 7.32
C ILE A 33 8.61 5.82 8.57
N ALA A 34 8.71 4.56 8.97
CA ALA A 34 8.04 4.06 10.16
C ALA A 34 8.58 4.72 11.44
N GLU A 35 9.91 4.80 11.57
CA GLU A 35 10.59 5.46 12.70
C GLU A 35 10.30 6.96 12.76
N ALA A 36 10.03 7.60 11.62
CA ALA A 36 9.57 8.99 11.59
C ALA A 36 8.13 9.18 12.12
N GLY A 37 7.42 8.10 12.45
CA GLY A 37 6.12 8.13 13.12
C GLY A 37 4.92 8.26 12.18
N PHE A 38 5.06 7.92 10.91
CA PHE A 38 3.93 7.89 9.97
C PHE A 38 2.99 6.69 10.25
N ASP A 39 1.71 6.85 9.92
CA ASP A 39 0.68 5.82 10.11
C ASP A 39 0.62 4.80 8.96
N PHE A 40 0.98 5.25 7.76
CA PHE A 40 0.95 4.44 6.55
C PHE A 40 1.97 4.92 5.52
N VAL A 41 2.30 4.03 4.59
CA VAL A 41 3.11 4.34 3.42
C VAL A 41 2.40 3.85 2.16
N ILE A 42 2.47 4.64 1.10
CA ILE A 42 2.08 4.23 -0.25
C ILE A 42 3.37 3.80 -0.97
N ILE A 43 3.51 2.51 -1.23
CA ILE A 43 4.58 1.97 -2.07
C ILE A 43 4.22 2.30 -3.52
N ASP A 44 5.02 3.13 -4.15
CA ASP A 44 4.80 3.56 -5.51
C ASP A 44 5.27 2.48 -6.49
N MET A 45 4.34 1.90 -7.25
CA MET A 45 4.64 0.99 -8.36
C MET A 45 4.21 1.60 -9.71
N GLU A 46 3.67 2.81 -9.72
CA GLU A 46 3.15 3.47 -10.93
C GLU A 46 4.25 4.28 -11.64
N HIS A 47 5.11 4.96 -10.87
CA HIS A 47 6.11 5.89 -11.43
C HIS A 47 7.56 5.46 -11.19
N VAL A 48 7.78 4.25 -10.70
CA VAL A 48 9.11 3.73 -10.40
C VAL A 48 9.27 2.31 -10.90
N LEU A 49 10.48 2.00 -11.37
CA LEU A 49 10.87 0.65 -11.73
C LEU A 49 11.16 -0.15 -10.46
N ILE A 50 10.18 -0.95 -10.06
CA ILE A 50 10.28 -1.82 -8.90
C ILE A 50 9.79 -3.21 -9.26
N ASN A 51 10.49 -4.24 -8.78
CA ASN A 51 10.08 -5.62 -9.01
C ASN A 51 9.21 -6.12 -7.84
N PRO A 52 8.44 -7.21 -8.02
CA PRO A 52 7.57 -7.74 -6.97
C PRO A 52 8.29 -8.18 -5.69
N GLU A 53 9.51 -8.70 -5.79
CA GLU A 53 10.30 -9.15 -4.64
C GLU A 53 10.68 -7.97 -3.73
N THR A 54 11.10 -6.85 -4.31
CA THR A 54 11.38 -5.62 -3.57
C THR A 54 10.12 -5.06 -2.92
N VAL A 55 8.97 -5.09 -3.61
CA VAL A 55 7.68 -4.70 -3.02
C VAL A 55 7.32 -5.57 -1.83
N GLU A 56 7.46 -6.90 -1.94
CA GLU A 56 7.22 -7.84 -0.84
C GLU A 56 8.13 -7.52 0.36
N HIS A 57 9.42 -7.25 0.13
CA HIS A 57 10.33 -6.87 1.20
C HIS A 57 9.96 -5.53 1.85
N MET A 58 9.51 -4.54 1.07
CA MET A 58 9.02 -3.27 1.58
C MET A 58 7.74 -3.43 2.42
N ILE A 59 6.80 -4.27 1.97
CA ILE A 59 5.59 -4.63 2.74
C ILE A 59 5.99 -5.29 4.05
N ARG A 60 6.86 -6.31 3.99
CA ARG A 60 7.33 -7.03 5.19
C ARG A 60 8.03 -6.11 6.19
N THR A 61 8.81 -5.13 5.72
CA THR A 61 9.41 -4.12 6.60
C THR A 61 8.35 -3.22 7.21
N ALA A 62 7.37 -2.72 6.44
CA ALA A 62 6.29 -1.90 6.99
C ALA A 62 5.54 -2.65 8.11
N GLU A 63 5.24 -3.93 7.89
CA GLU A 63 4.61 -4.79 8.90
C GLU A 63 5.47 -4.99 10.16
N ALA A 64 6.78 -5.11 10.01
CA ALA A 64 7.70 -5.27 11.14
C ALA A 64 7.73 -4.03 12.05
N TYR A 65 7.46 -2.85 11.49
CA TYR A 65 7.49 -1.56 12.19
C TYR A 65 6.08 -0.96 12.43
N ASP A 66 5.02 -1.77 12.38
CA ASP A 66 3.63 -1.32 12.61
C ASP A 66 3.14 -0.19 11.68
N LEU A 67 3.79 -0.01 10.53
CA LEU A 67 3.42 0.94 9.48
C LEU A 67 2.46 0.26 8.50
N THR A 68 1.32 0.86 8.18
CA THR A 68 0.34 0.26 7.24
C THR A 68 0.85 0.38 5.79
N PRO A 69 1.14 -0.72 5.06
CA PRO A 69 1.55 -0.64 3.66
C PRO A 69 0.34 -0.60 2.72
N LEU A 70 0.29 0.43 1.87
CA LEU A 70 -0.58 0.51 0.71
C LEU A 70 0.27 0.35 -0.55
N ALA A 71 -0.28 -0.24 -1.62
CA ALA A 71 0.40 -0.32 -2.91
C ALA A 71 -0.33 0.53 -3.96
N ARG A 72 0.38 1.48 -4.58
CA ARG A 72 -0.12 2.21 -5.75
C ARG A 72 0.24 1.46 -7.01
N VAL A 73 -0.76 0.98 -7.72
CA VAL A 73 -0.60 0.12 -8.91
C VAL A 73 -0.53 0.97 -10.19
N ALA A 74 0.07 0.41 -11.24
CA ALA A 74 0.17 1.05 -12.55
C ALA A 74 -1.05 0.79 -13.46
N ASP A 75 -1.84 -0.24 -13.14
CA ASP A 75 -3.01 -0.66 -13.90
C ASP A 75 -4.10 -1.21 -12.97
N LEU A 76 -5.28 -1.46 -13.54
CA LEU A 76 -6.42 -2.05 -12.84
C LEU A 76 -6.55 -3.57 -13.09
N ASP A 77 -5.45 -4.28 -13.41
CA ASP A 77 -5.50 -5.73 -13.64
C ASP A 77 -5.79 -6.48 -12.32
N PRO A 78 -6.93 -7.19 -12.19
CA PRO A 78 -7.27 -7.97 -11.00
C PRO A 78 -6.14 -8.89 -10.52
N LYS A 79 -5.34 -9.45 -11.43
CA LYS A 79 -4.20 -10.32 -11.05
C LYS A 79 -3.12 -9.55 -10.33
N THR A 80 -2.82 -8.32 -10.74
CA THR A 80 -1.86 -7.44 -10.06
C THR A 80 -2.36 -7.08 -8.67
N LEU A 81 -3.64 -6.69 -8.58
CA LEU A 81 -4.30 -6.31 -7.32
C LEU A 81 -4.27 -7.49 -6.31
N LEU A 82 -4.76 -8.66 -6.72
CA LEU A 82 -4.80 -9.85 -5.88
C LEU A 82 -3.41 -10.30 -5.42
N ARG A 83 -2.41 -10.29 -6.32
CA ARG A 83 -1.03 -10.65 -5.95
C ARG A 83 -0.44 -9.72 -4.89
N LEU A 84 -0.77 -8.43 -4.92
CA LEU A 84 -0.31 -7.48 -3.91
C LEU A 84 -1.01 -7.68 -2.57
N LEU A 85 -2.31 -7.99 -2.59
CA LEU A 85 -3.08 -8.34 -1.39
C LEU A 85 -2.56 -9.65 -0.77
N ASP A 86 -2.32 -10.68 -1.58
CA ASP A 86 -1.68 -11.94 -1.16
C ASP A 86 -0.28 -11.72 -0.60
N GLY A 87 0.45 -10.74 -1.16
CA GLY A 87 1.76 -10.29 -0.68
C GLY A 87 1.74 -9.48 0.62
N GLY A 88 0.56 -9.20 1.18
CA GLY A 88 0.40 -8.52 2.47
C GLY A 88 0.11 -7.02 2.39
N ALA A 89 -0.07 -6.45 1.20
CA ALA A 89 -0.54 -5.07 1.08
C ALA A 89 -1.91 -4.93 1.79
N GLN A 90 -2.06 -3.94 2.65
CA GLN A 90 -3.28 -3.75 3.45
C GLN A 90 -4.30 -2.86 2.76
N GLY A 91 -3.97 -2.32 1.59
CA GLY A 91 -4.86 -1.63 0.68
C GLY A 91 -4.18 -1.29 -0.63
N ILE A 92 -4.99 -0.98 -1.63
CA ILE A 92 -4.55 -0.64 -2.99
C ILE A 92 -4.95 0.81 -3.29
N VAL A 93 -4.03 1.57 -3.86
CA VAL A 93 -4.27 2.90 -4.42
C VAL A 93 -4.41 2.73 -5.93
N LEU A 94 -5.64 2.89 -6.42
CA LEU A 94 -5.97 2.72 -7.85
C LEU A 94 -5.52 3.95 -8.66
N PRO A 95 -4.81 3.77 -9.79
CA PRO A 95 -4.46 4.87 -10.68
C PRO A 95 -5.67 5.29 -11.51
N MET A 96 -5.75 6.58 -11.82
CA MET A 96 -6.60 7.14 -12.90
C MET A 96 -8.03 6.54 -12.98
N VAL A 97 -8.77 6.51 -11.86
CA VAL A 97 -10.17 6.07 -11.87
C VAL A 97 -11.05 7.19 -12.44
N GLU A 98 -11.52 7.03 -13.67
CA GLU A 98 -12.25 8.07 -14.41
C GLU A 98 -13.77 7.86 -14.40
N CYS A 99 -14.24 6.63 -14.13
CA CYS A 99 -15.67 6.36 -14.05
C CYS A 99 -16.06 5.30 -13.00
N PRO A 100 -17.32 5.29 -12.53
CA PRO A 100 -17.80 4.34 -11.53
C PRO A 100 -17.69 2.86 -11.95
N VAL A 101 -17.77 2.58 -13.26
CA VAL A 101 -17.69 1.21 -13.78
C VAL A 101 -16.28 0.64 -13.59
N GLN A 102 -15.24 1.44 -13.82
CA GLN A 102 -13.84 1.05 -13.56
C GLN A 102 -13.63 0.76 -12.07
N LEU A 103 -14.14 1.63 -11.20
CA LEU A 103 -14.05 1.45 -9.75
C LEU A 103 -14.75 0.15 -9.30
N ALA A 104 -15.96 -0.10 -9.79
CA ALA A 104 -16.72 -1.29 -9.44
C ALA A 104 -16.00 -2.58 -9.86
N ALA A 105 -15.37 -2.59 -11.05
CA ALA A 105 -14.58 -3.71 -11.51
C ALA A 105 -13.35 -3.96 -10.62
N ALA A 106 -12.64 -2.91 -10.20
CA ALA A 106 -11.47 -3.01 -9.33
C ALA A 106 -11.82 -3.48 -7.91
N ILE A 107 -13.01 -3.14 -7.39
CA ILE A 107 -13.48 -3.58 -6.07
C ILE A 107 -13.92 -5.06 -6.09
N ALA A 108 -14.40 -5.55 -7.24
CA ALA A 108 -14.88 -6.93 -7.40
C ALA A 108 -13.77 -7.96 -7.67
N ALA A 109 -12.54 -7.50 -7.93
CA ALA A 109 -11.34 -8.31 -8.10
C ALA A 109 -10.97 -9.04 -6.80
#